data_AF-A0A346RGI7-F1
#
_entry.id   AF-A0A346RGI7-F1
#
_cell.length_a   1.000
_cell.length_b   1.000
_cell.length_c   1.000
_cell.angle_alpha   90.00
_cell.angle_beta   90.00
_cell.angle_gamma   90.00
#
_symmetry.space_group_name_H-M   'P 1'
#
loop_
_entity.id
_entity.type
_entity.pdbx_description
1 polymer ?
#
loop_
_entity_poly.entity_id
_entity_poly.type
_entity_poly.pdbx_seq_one_letter_code
_entity_poly.pdbx_strand_id
1 'polypeptide(L)' 'MLMLMTMNLMMSAIFITLSHPLSMGMILLIQTLMISLITGNLSLNFWFSYIIFLVLIGGMLVLFIYMTS' A
#
# COMPACT_ATOMS: atom_id res chain seq x y z
N MET A 1 -15.16 -8.02 0.51
CA MET A 1 -15.02 -6.60 0.89
C MET A 1 -14.69 -6.41 2.37
N LEU A 2 -15.54 -6.87 3.30
CA LEU A 2 -15.34 -6.67 4.74
C LEU A 2 -13.98 -7.22 5.23
N MET A 3 -13.61 -8.43 4.80
CA MET A 3 -12.32 -9.05 5.16
C MET A 3 -11.11 -8.23 4.66
N LEU A 4 -11.19 -7.62 3.48
CA LEU A 4 -10.12 -6.76 2.97
C LEU A 4 -10.01 -5.47 3.79
N MET A 5 -11.15 -4.88 4.15
CA MET A 5 -11.18 -3.68 5.00
C MET A 5 -10.63 -3.95 6.40
N THR A 6 -10.96 -5.09 7.02
CA THR A 6 -10.42 -5.44 8.34
C THR A 6 -8.92 -5.70 8.29
N MET A 7 -8.42 -6.37 7.26
CA MET A 7 -6.98 -6.55 7.07
C MET A 7 -6.25 -5.21 6.88
N ASN A 8 -6.85 -4.26 6.16
CA ASN A 8 -6.24 -2.95 5.94
C ASN A 8 -6.15 -2.13 7.24
N LEU A 9 -7.16 -2.23 8.09
CA LEU A 9 -7.14 -1.62 9.43
C LEU A 9 -6.05 -2.24 10.32
N MET A 10 -5.91 -3.58 10.29
CA MET A 10 -4.82 -4.25 11.03
C MET A 10 -3.44 -3.78 10.58
N MET A 11 -3.21 -3.65 9.27
CA MET A 11 -1.93 -3.13 8.75
C MET A 11 -1.67 -1.68 9.18
N SER A 12 -2.70 -0.83 9.22
CA SER A 12 -2.56 0.55 9.70
C SER A 12 -2.19 0.65 11.18
N ALA A 13 -2.68 -0.28 12.02
CA ALA A 13 -2.30 -0.34 13.42
C ALA A 13 -0.84 -0.78 13.60
N ILE A 14 -0.38 -1.75 12.81
CA ILE A 14 1.02 -2.20 12.83
C ILE A 14 1.95 -1.07 12.37
N PHE A 15 1.55 -0.28 11.37
CA PHE A 15 2.36 0.84 10.86
C PHE A 15 2.80 1.82 11.96
N ILE A 16 1.91 2.14 12.90
CA ILE A 16 2.19 3.08 14.00
C ILE A 16 3.29 2.55 14.93
N THR A 17 3.44 1.22 15.04
CA THR A 17 4.40 0.59 15.97
C THR A 17 5.79 0.36 15.39
N LEU A 18 5.98 0.56 14.08
CA LEU A 18 7.27 0.36 13.44
C LEU A 18 8.18 1.56 13.68
N SER A 19 9.47 1.31 13.86
CA SER A 19 10.50 2.36 13.97
C SER A 19 11.48 2.34 12.80
N HIS A 20 11.70 1.17 12.18
CA HIS A 20 12.67 1.05 11.10
C HIS A 20 12.07 1.58 9.77
N PRO A 21 12.72 2.54 9.10
CA PRO A 21 12.18 3.18 7.90
C PRO A 21 11.90 2.18 6.76
N LEU A 22 12.75 1.16 6.65
CA LEU A 22 12.59 0.11 5.63
C LEU A 22 11.38 -0.79 5.93
N SER A 23 11.05 -1.06 7.20
CA SER A 23 9.85 -1.84 7.55
C SER A 23 8.57 -1.01 7.41
N MET A 24 8.63 0.29 7.71
CA MET A 24 7.56 1.24 7.36
C MET A 24 7.30 1.24 5.85
N GLY A 25 8.36 1.24 5.03
CA GLY A 25 8.25 1.15 3.58
C GLY A 25 7.57 -0.12 3.10
N MET A 26 7.95 -1.28 3.66
CA MET A 26 7.35 -2.56 3.30
C MET A 26 5.87 -2.67 3.70
N ILE A 27 5.48 -2.12 4.86
CA ILE A 27 4.07 -2.14 5.29
C ILE A 27 3.20 -1.21 4.44
N LEU A 28 3.72 -0.05 4.02
CA LEU A 28 3.05 0.81 3.06
C LEU A 28 2.82 0.11 1.70
N LEU A 29 3.80 -0.65 1.20
CA LEU A 29 3.62 -1.44 -0.04
C LEU A 29 2.46 -2.45 0.10
N ILE A 30 2.38 -3.16 1.22
CA ILE A 30 1.29 -4.14 1.43
C ILE A 30 -0.06 -3.43 1.59
N GLN A 31 -0.10 -2.30 2.30
CA GLN A 31 -1.33 -1.53 2.50
C GLN A 31 -1.87 -1.00 1.18
N THR A 32 -0.99 -0.58 0.27
CA THR A 32 -1.38 0.00 -1.02
C THR A 32 -1.87 -1.04 -2.03
N LEU A 33 -1.31 -2.26 -1.98
CA LEU A 33 -1.90 -3.45 -2.61
C LEU A 33 -3.32 -3.74 -2.10
N MET A 34 -3.55 -3.64 -0.79
CA MET A 34 -4.89 -3.83 -0.22
C MET A 34 -5.85 -2.73 -0.68
N ILE A 35 -5.40 -1.47 -0.76
CA ILE A 35 -6.21 -0.34 -1.24
C ILE A 35 -6.55 -0.48 -2.74
N SER A 36 -5.62 -0.93 -3.58
CA SER A 36 -5.92 -1.15 -5.01
C SER A 36 -6.95 -2.26 -5.20
N LEU A 37 -6.90 -3.34 -4.40
CA LEU A 37 -7.91 -4.40 -4.42
C LEU A 37 -9.28 -3.93 -3.89
N ILE A 38 -9.30 -3.07 -2.87
CA ILE A 38 -10.53 -2.45 -2.34
C ILE A 38 -11.17 -1.55 -3.41
N THR A 39 -10.39 -0.67 -4.02
CA THR A 39 -10.88 0.28 -5.05
C THR A 39 -11.30 -0.45 -6.33
N GLY A 40 -10.57 -1.49 -6.73
CA GLY A 40 -10.92 -2.32 -7.88
C GLY A 40 -12.25 -3.04 -7.70
N ASN A 41 -12.55 -3.53 -6.49
CA ASN A 41 -13.84 -4.16 -6.18
C ASN A 41 -15.00 -3.17 -6.05
N LEU A 42 -14.73 -1.88 -5.83
CA LEU A 42 -15.75 -0.82 -5.77
C LEU A 42 -16.08 -0.24 -7.14
N SER A 43 -15.12 -0.25 -8.06
CA SER A 43 -15.27 0.28 -9.42
C SER A 43 -15.75 -0.80 -10.39
N LEU A 44 -16.53 -0.39 -11.39
CA LEU A 44 -16.93 -1.28 -12.50
C LEU A 44 -15.72 -1.74 -13.35
N ASN A 45 -14.68 -0.92 -13.47
CA ASN A 45 -13.46 -1.20 -14.23
C ASN A 45 -12.21 -0.97 -13.37
N PHE A 46 -11.26 -1.90 -13.44
CA PHE A 46 -9.98 -1.88 -12.70
C PHE A 46 -8.99 -0.76 -13.11
N TRP A 47 -9.37 0.13 -14.03
CA TRP A 47 -8.45 1.14 -14.56
C TRP A 47 -7.97 2.10 -13.47
N PHE A 48 -8.85 2.51 -12.56
CA PHE A 48 -8.50 3.41 -11.45
C PHE A 48 -7.61 2.72 -10.40
N SER A 49 -7.93 1.47 -10.02
CA SER A 49 -7.08 0.70 -9.09
C SER A 49 -5.68 0.45 -9.65
N TYR A 50 -5.56 0.29 -10.97
CA TYR A 50 -4.28 0.06 -11.64
C TYR A 50 -3.41 1.32 -11.64
N ILE A 51 -3.99 2.50 -11.89
CA ILE A 51 -3.27 3.78 -11.82
C ILE A 51 -2.75 4.02 -10.39
N ILE A 52 -3.58 3.80 -9.37
CA ILE A 52 -3.18 3.94 -7.96
C ILE A 52 -1.99 3.02 -7.64
N PHE A 53 -2.04 1.78 -8.11
CA PHE A 53 -0.99 0.81 -7.87
C PHE A 53 0.35 1.23 -8.50
N LEU A 54 0.35 1.67 -9.76
CA LEU A 54 1.56 2.05 -10.48
C LEU A 54 2.22 3.32 -9.94
N VAL A 55 1.44 4.37 -9.69
CA VAL A 55 1.97 5.65 -9.19
C VAL A 55 2.67 5.44 -7.85
N LEU A 56 2.10 4.58 -7.00
CA LEU A 56 2.58 4.43 -5.65
C LEU A 56 3.78 3.48 -5.54
N ILE A 57 3.83 2.40 -6.33
CA ILE A 57 5.06 1.60 -6.47
C ILE A 57 6.22 2.45 -6.98
N GLY A 58 5.97 3.33 -7.97
CA GLY A 58 6.98 4.24 -8.50
C GLY A 58 7.57 5.14 -7.41
N GLY A 59 6.73 5.76 -6.59
CA GLY A 59 7.17 6.63 -5.49
C GLY A 59 7.96 5.88 -4.41
N MET A 60 7.57 4.64 -4.09
CA MET A 60 8.25 3.85 -3.06
C MET A 60 9.60 3.29 -3.52
N LEU A 61 9.75 2.95 -4.80
CA LEU A 61 11.05 2.53 -5.35
C LEU A 61 12.09 3.66 -5.29
N VAL A 62 11.67 4.90 -5.53
CA VAL A 62 12.54 6.08 -5.40
C VAL A 62 12.99 6.27 -3.94
N LEU A 63 12.07 6.11 -2.99
CA LEU A 63 12.41 6.14 -1.55
C LEU A 63 13.40 5.03 -1.16
N PHE A 64 13.27 3.83 -1.73
CA PHE A 64 14.21 2.73 -1.51
C PHE A 64 15.62 3.07 -2.01
N ILE A 65 15.73 3.61 -3.22
CA ILE A 65 17.02 4.01 -3.81
C ILE A 65 17.69 5.07 -2.92
N TYR A 66 16.91 6.05 -2.45
CA TYR A 66 17.41 7.12 -1.59
C TYR A 66 17.89 6.64 -0.21
N MET A 67 17.29 5.59 0.34
CA MET A 67 17.72 5.03 1.64
C MET A 67 18.96 4.14 1.53
N THR A 68 19.23 3.58 0.35
CA THR A 68 20.39 2.72 0.11
C THR A 68 21.66 3.49 -0.28
N SER A 69 21.53 4.75 -0.71
CA SER A 69 22.65 5.68 -0.93
C SER A 69 23.04 6.39 0.35
#